data_AF-A0A956D9M0-F1
#
_entry.id   AF-A0A956D9M0-F1
#
_cell.length_a   1.000
_cell.length_b   1.000
_cell.length_c   1.000
_cell.angle_alpha   90.00
_cell.angle_beta   90.00
_cell.angle_gamma   90.00
#
_symmetry.space_group_name_H-M   'P 1'
#
loop_
_entity.id
_entity.type
_entity.pdbx_description
1 polymer ?
#
loop_
_entity_poly.entity_id
_entity_poly.type
_entity_poly.pdbx_seq_one_letter_code
_entity_poly.pdbx_strand_id
1 'polypeptide(L)'
;YPDELGQNLFGTQWLRLTPRLAGRGVELVGQIDLFDGVVFGDRTVGVDTAELPRDEHDSFRAGGVDPRWLYLSWRSPVGLIRAGLQPSHWGLGLLANDGDHEVPFGDYRYGNRNIRLLFATRPFGADVPFNVIVAGDLVYSDPIAQLRDDERAWQAVMAALYGDEDRGVGAYVVYRHQTSDALGGGPIPAQIEEKLKVWIVDFFARWEFSEPSGGKLFAGFEGAYFHGTANLARTTENPQQDVRQGMWAMQVGREGDMVDAVLEGGWTSGDANPDDDTQRRSTMNPDHRIGLILFPELLAWSTARAANLARSDELVGRPSPGSDLLPTDGGVSGAAYLFNHYTVRPVEWLDLRAGWVWGRATTDVVDPYRARAESRQVGWRGGDRRSRDLGIEVDASAIAHLSLPRDLDLELGIEGGVAVPGRAFDDADGGRMSTIGLLRLRAGLAF
;
A
#
# COMPACT_ATOMS: atom_id res chain seq x y z
N TYR A 1 4.51 21.00 15.00
CA TYR A 1 5.48 20.31 14.12
C TYR A 1 5.95 21.28 13.06
N PRO A 2 7.21 21.22 12.62
CA PRO A 2 7.63 21.98 11.44
C PRO A 2 6.75 21.58 10.26
N ASP A 3 6.41 22.56 9.42
CA ASP A 3 5.59 22.40 8.22
C ASP A 3 6.32 21.69 7.07
N GLU A 4 7.50 21.15 7.37
CA GLU A 4 8.44 20.59 6.42
C GLU A 4 8.67 19.11 6.73
N LEU A 5 8.83 18.30 5.68
CA LEU A 5 9.21 16.89 5.80
C LEU A 5 10.61 16.70 6.38
N GLY A 6 11.43 17.77 6.34
CA GLY A 6 12.85 17.73 6.70
C GLY A 6 13.73 17.21 5.57
N GLN A 7 13.15 16.80 4.43
CA GLN A 7 13.86 16.33 3.24
C GLN A 7 13.69 17.30 2.07
N ASN A 8 14.72 18.09 1.77
CA ASN A 8 14.75 18.93 0.57
C ASN A 8 15.46 18.24 -0.59
N LEU A 9 16.47 17.42 -0.29
CA LEU A 9 17.21 16.64 -1.27
C LEU A 9 17.66 15.31 -0.68
N PHE A 10 17.29 14.21 -1.31
CA PHE A 10 17.76 12.87 -0.94
C PHE A 10 17.91 11.99 -2.18
N GLY A 11 18.66 10.90 -2.05
CA GLY A 11 18.80 9.88 -3.07
C GLY A 11 18.62 8.49 -2.49
N THR A 12 17.77 7.69 -3.13
CA THR A 12 17.57 6.27 -2.81
C THR A 12 18.06 5.39 -3.95
N GLN A 13 18.35 4.14 -3.65
CA GLN A 13 18.66 3.13 -4.66
C GLN A 13 18.15 1.76 -4.21
N TRP A 14 17.99 0.83 -5.16
CA TRP A 14 17.90 -0.60 -4.88
C TRP A 14 18.44 -1.41 -6.06
N LEU A 15 18.82 -2.65 -5.81
CA LEU A 15 19.11 -3.67 -6.81
C LEU A 15 18.23 -4.88 -6.54
N ARG A 16 17.28 -5.16 -7.45
CA ARG A 16 16.39 -6.32 -7.37
C ARG A 16 16.92 -7.46 -8.23
N LEU A 17 17.10 -8.63 -7.64
CA LEU A 17 17.54 -9.85 -8.33
C LEU A 17 16.45 -10.92 -8.26
N THR A 18 16.01 -11.44 -9.40
CA THR A 18 14.92 -12.43 -9.49
C THR A 18 15.35 -13.72 -10.18
N PRO A 19 16.24 -14.55 -9.59
CA PRO A 19 16.67 -15.80 -10.20
C PRO A 19 15.52 -16.80 -10.35
N ARG A 20 15.48 -17.49 -11.50
CA ARG A 20 14.51 -18.55 -11.80
C ARG A 20 15.23 -19.80 -12.29
N LEU A 21 14.87 -20.96 -11.73
CA LEU A 21 15.37 -22.27 -12.14
C LEU A 21 14.17 -23.18 -12.44
N ALA A 22 13.99 -23.58 -13.69
CA ALA A 22 12.85 -24.38 -14.13
C ALA A 22 13.27 -25.71 -14.77
N GLY A 23 12.52 -26.79 -14.50
CA GLY A 23 12.73 -28.10 -15.10
C GLY A 23 11.69 -29.14 -14.68
N ARG A 24 11.26 -29.99 -15.61
CA ARG A 24 10.32 -31.13 -15.37
C ARG A 24 9.02 -30.74 -14.65
N GLY A 25 8.45 -29.58 -14.98
CA GLY A 25 7.20 -29.08 -14.38
C GLY A 25 7.37 -28.49 -12.98
N VAL A 26 8.62 -28.34 -12.51
CA VAL A 26 8.98 -27.69 -11.25
C VAL A 26 9.77 -26.42 -11.56
N GLU A 27 9.54 -25.39 -10.77
CA GLU A 27 10.22 -24.10 -10.85
C GLU A 27 10.58 -23.62 -9.44
N LEU A 28 11.81 -23.16 -9.25
CA LEU A 28 12.26 -22.45 -8.06
C LEU A 28 12.45 -20.98 -8.43
N VAL A 29 11.76 -20.10 -7.71
CA VAL A 29 11.82 -18.65 -7.90
C VAL A 29 12.37 -18.02 -6.64
N GLY A 30 13.37 -17.15 -6.78
CA GLY A 30 13.84 -16.27 -5.73
C GLY A 30 13.68 -14.80 -6.15
N GLN A 31 13.49 -13.91 -5.18
CA GLN A 31 13.62 -12.47 -5.36
C GLN A 31 14.23 -11.84 -4.10
N ILE A 32 15.22 -10.97 -4.29
CA ILE A 32 15.88 -10.24 -3.19
C ILE A 32 16.22 -8.82 -3.65
N ASP A 33 15.98 -7.86 -2.76
CA ASP A 33 16.46 -6.50 -2.92
C ASP A 33 17.75 -6.32 -2.12
N LEU A 34 18.74 -5.71 -2.77
CA LEU A 34 20.04 -5.39 -2.22
C LEU A 34 20.29 -3.90 -2.35
N PHE A 35 21.07 -3.38 -1.42
CA PHE A 35 21.43 -1.98 -1.32
C PHE A 35 20.25 -1.02 -1.19
N ASP A 36 19.12 -1.52 -0.70
CA ASP A 36 17.87 -0.78 -0.68
C ASP A 36 17.87 0.33 0.39
N GLY A 37 17.37 1.51 0.04
CA GLY A 37 17.20 2.62 0.99
C GLY A 37 17.91 3.92 0.61
N VAL A 38 18.19 4.78 1.60
CA VAL A 38 18.76 6.12 1.39
C VAL A 38 20.28 6.07 1.33
N VAL A 39 20.84 6.65 0.27
CA VAL A 39 22.28 6.68 0.00
C VAL A 39 22.92 8.00 0.44
N PHE A 40 22.23 9.12 0.21
CA PHE A 40 22.70 10.45 0.58
C PHE A 40 21.55 11.43 0.79
N GLY A 41 21.88 12.57 1.42
CA GLY A 41 21.02 13.74 1.52
C GLY A 41 20.35 13.86 2.89
N ASP A 42 19.25 14.59 2.89
CA ASP A 42 18.46 14.87 4.07
C ASP A 42 17.67 13.64 4.52
N ARG A 43 17.47 13.51 5.83
CA ARG A 43 16.67 12.46 6.45
C ARG A 43 15.32 13.01 6.84
N THR A 44 14.31 12.16 6.81
CA THR A 44 13.03 12.50 7.44
C THR A 44 13.21 12.64 8.95
N VAL A 45 12.27 13.34 9.58
CA VAL A 45 12.25 13.54 11.04
C VAL A 45 10.90 13.15 11.60
N GLY A 46 10.93 12.31 12.63
CA GLY A 46 9.77 11.91 13.41
C GLY A 46 8.81 11.03 12.60
N VAL A 47 9.31 10.12 11.77
CA VAL A 47 8.50 9.18 10.97
C VAL A 47 9.00 7.73 11.06
N ASP A 48 9.84 7.39 12.04
CA ASP A 48 10.41 6.06 12.31
C ASP A 48 9.40 4.91 12.45
N THR A 49 8.12 5.21 12.67
CA THR A 49 7.04 4.21 12.65
C THR A 49 6.57 3.79 11.27
N ALA A 50 6.90 4.53 10.21
CA ALA A 50 6.57 4.14 8.84
C ALA A 50 7.40 2.93 8.42
N GLU A 51 6.89 2.11 7.48
CA GLU A 51 7.62 0.93 7.00
C GLU A 51 8.90 1.30 6.23
N LEU A 52 8.86 2.41 5.47
CA LEU A 52 10.02 2.96 4.75
C LEU A 52 10.32 4.40 5.20
N PRO A 53 10.84 4.61 6.41
CA PRO A 53 10.85 5.93 7.07
C PRO A 53 11.82 6.93 6.45
N ARG A 54 12.89 6.50 5.76
CA ARG A 54 13.95 7.37 5.18
C ARG A 54 14.66 8.26 6.22
N ASP A 55 14.77 7.80 7.46
CA ASP A 55 15.39 8.49 8.59
C ASP A 55 16.86 8.10 8.82
N GLU A 56 17.34 7.07 8.13
CA GLU A 56 18.73 6.61 8.14
C GLU A 56 19.33 6.46 6.74
N HIS A 57 20.68 6.42 6.66
CA HIS A 57 21.41 6.00 5.46
C HIS A 57 21.72 4.50 5.58
N ASP A 58 20.84 3.68 5.06
CA ASP A 58 20.73 2.24 5.29
C ASP A 58 21.10 1.38 4.08
N SER A 59 21.20 1.96 2.89
CA SER A 59 21.50 1.22 1.66
C SER A 59 22.66 0.23 1.78
N PHE A 60 23.79 0.60 2.41
CA PHE A 60 24.94 -0.32 2.53
C PHE A 60 25.03 -1.05 3.87
N ARG A 61 23.96 -1.03 4.66
CA ARG A 61 23.84 -1.72 5.96
C ARG A 61 22.97 -2.96 5.80
N ALA A 62 22.85 -3.72 6.89
CA ALA A 62 21.95 -4.88 6.93
C ALA A 62 20.49 -4.51 6.61
N GLY A 63 20.07 -3.26 6.88
CA GLY A 63 18.74 -2.76 6.53
C GLY A 63 18.44 -2.73 5.03
N GLY A 64 19.47 -2.52 4.19
CA GLY A 64 19.31 -2.51 2.73
C GLY A 64 19.26 -3.88 2.07
N VAL A 65 19.00 -4.96 2.82
CA VAL A 65 18.81 -6.32 2.29
C VAL A 65 17.42 -6.81 2.63
N ASP A 66 16.56 -6.94 1.62
CA ASP A 66 15.19 -7.40 1.79
C ASP A 66 14.92 -8.70 0.99
N PRO A 67 14.84 -9.87 1.65
CA PRO A 67 14.42 -11.09 1.00
C PRO A 67 12.92 -11.00 0.70
N ARG A 68 12.60 -10.90 -0.59
CA ARG A 68 11.22 -10.79 -1.05
C ARG A 68 10.58 -12.16 -1.17
N TRP A 69 11.14 -13.02 -2.02
CA TRP A 69 10.54 -14.32 -2.36
C TRP A 69 11.57 -15.44 -2.38
N LEU A 70 11.13 -16.64 -1.99
CA LEU A 70 11.82 -17.89 -2.22
C LEU A 70 10.78 -19.02 -2.15
N TYR A 71 10.34 -19.52 -3.31
CA TYR A 71 9.30 -20.53 -3.38
C TYR A 71 9.48 -21.54 -4.51
N LEU A 72 8.93 -22.72 -4.28
CA LEU A 72 8.80 -23.78 -5.26
C LEU A 72 7.41 -23.72 -5.89
N SER A 73 7.34 -23.92 -7.19
CA SER A 73 6.13 -24.04 -7.99
C SER A 73 6.16 -25.37 -8.72
N TRP A 74 5.11 -26.19 -8.56
CA TRP A 74 4.99 -27.49 -9.21
C TRP A 74 3.65 -27.59 -9.94
N ARG A 75 3.71 -27.79 -11.25
CA ARG A 75 2.53 -28.01 -12.10
C ARG A 75 2.27 -29.51 -12.23
N SER A 76 1.22 -29.97 -11.58
CA SER A 76 0.69 -31.34 -11.70
C SER A 76 -0.40 -31.42 -12.78
N PRO A 77 -0.85 -32.62 -13.18
CA PRO A 77 -1.99 -32.77 -14.10
C PRO A 77 -3.32 -32.20 -13.58
N VAL A 78 -3.47 -32.07 -12.26
CA VAL A 78 -4.72 -31.64 -11.61
C VAL A 78 -4.67 -30.19 -11.12
N GLY A 79 -3.53 -29.52 -11.23
CA GLY A 79 -3.38 -28.15 -10.74
C GLY A 79 -1.94 -27.75 -10.41
N LEU A 80 -1.80 -26.53 -9.95
CA LEU A 80 -0.56 -25.89 -9.52
C LEU A 80 -0.46 -25.97 -7.99
N ILE A 81 0.70 -26.38 -7.50
CA ILE A 81 1.06 -26.28 -6.08
C ILE A 81 2.21 -25.28 -5.96
N ARG A 82 2.11 -24.34 -5.02
CA ARG A 82 3.20 -23.43 -4.65
C ARG A 82 3.48 -23.50 -3.16
N ALA A 83 4.75 -23.52 -2.77
CA ALA A 83 5.17 -23.57 -1.38
C ALA A 83 6.43 -22.72 -1.13
N GLY A 84 6.39 -21.89 -0.11
CA GLY A 84 7.51 -21.04 0.30
C GLY A 84 7.10 -19.58 0.53
N LEU A 85 8.09 -18.70 0.67
CA LEU A 85 7.88 -17.26 0.76
C LEU A 85 7.54 -16.73 -0.63
N GLN A 86 6.31 -16.27 -0.83
CA GLN A 86 5.81 -15.89 -2.15
C GLN A 86 4.98 -14.60 -2.07
N PRO A 87 4.86 -13.87 -3.20
CA PRO A 87 4.04 -12.66 -3.26
C PRO A 87 2.55 -12.98 -3.12
N SER A 88 1.76 -11.95 -2.83
CA SER A 88 0.31 -12.00 -2.93
C SER A 88 -0.23 -10.78 -3.64
N HIS A 89 -0.84 -11.00 -4.81
CA HIS A 89 -1.52 -9.96 -5.59
C HIS A 89 -2.94 -10.40 -5.93
N TRP A 90 -3.89 -9.48 -5.88
CA TRP A 90 -5.27 -9.69 -6.30
C TRP A 90 -5.83 -8.42 -6.93
N GLY A 91 -6.52 -8.56 -8.07
CA GLY A 91 -7.20 -7.46 -8.73
C GLY A 91 -6.33 -6.25 -9.08
N LEU A 92 -6.83 -5.07 -8.74
CA LEU A 92 -6.17 -3.76 -8.80
C LEU A 92 -5.13 -3.56 -7.68
N GLY A 93 -5.04 -4.49 -6.72
CA GLY A 93 -4.06 -4.49 -5.66
C GLY A 93 -4.46 -3.64 -4.45
N LEU A 94 -5.75 -3.54 -4.12
CA LEU A 94 -6.21 -2.73 -2.97
C LEU A 94 -5.86 -3.38 -1.63
N LEU A 95 -6.01 -4.70 -1.52
CA LEU A 95 -5.69 -5.45 -0.30
C LEU A 95 -4.38 -6.23 -0.42
N ALA A 96 -4.31 -7.07 -1.45
CA ALA A 96 -3.16 -7.91 -1.76
C ALA A 96 -2.42 -7.31 -2.95
N ASN A 97 -1.23 -6.78 -2.71
CA ASN A 97 -0.35 -6.23 -3.72
C ASN A 97 1.05 -6.80 -3.51
N ASP A 98 1.74 -7.20 -4.57
CA ASP A 98 3.07 -7.83 -4.48
C ASP A 98 4.25 -6.86 -4.49
N GLY A 99 3.99 -5.58 -4.76
CA GLY A 99 5.03 -4.57 -4.91
C GLY A 99 6.02 -4.92 -6.01
N ASP A 100 5.51 -5.44 -7.14
CA ASP A 100 6.28 -5.71 -8.36
C ASP A 100 5.53 -5.32 -9.65
N HIS A 101 4.49 -4.46 -9.53
CA HIS A 101 3.72 -3.91 -10.64
C HIS A 101 3.98 -2.42 -10.84
N GLU A 102 4.12 -1.99 -12.09
CA GLU A 102 4.36 -0.59 -12.42
C GLU A 102 3.18 0.30 -12.01
N VAL A 103 3.52 1.47 -11.46
CA VAL A 103 2.59 2.53 -11.07
C VAL A 103 2.79 3.76 -11.96
N PRO A 104 1.76 4.58 -12.20
CA PRO A 104 1.90 5.74 -13.10
C PRO A 104 2.97 6.74 -12.67
N PHE A 105 3.09 6.97 -11.36
CA PHE A 105 4.05 7.88 -10.72
C PHE A 105 4.61 7.23 -9.44
N GLY A 106 5.88 7.47 -9.14
CA GLY A 106 6.49 6.93 -7.92
C GLY A 106 7.07 5.52 -8.08
N ASP A 107 7.29 4.85 -6.94
CA ASP A 107 7.87 3.50 -6.86
C ASP A 107 6.90 2.53 -6.16
N TYR A 108 7.02 1.24 -6.47
CA TYR A 108 6.37 0.12 -5.79
C TYR A 108 7.41 -0.61 -4.91
N ARG A 109 7.20 -0.68 -3.59
CA ARG A 109 8.24 -1.20 -2.67
C ARG A 109 7.71 -2.07 -1.52
N TYR A 110 6.48 -1.87 -1.08
CA TYR A 110 5.98 -2.42 0.19
C TYR A 110 5.64 -3.92 0.11
N GLY A 111 4.98 -4.36 -0.95
CA GLY A 111 4.70 -5.74 -1.35
C GLY A 111 4.38 -6.76 -0.25
N ASN A 112 3.14 -7.24 -0.22
CA ASN A 112 2.70 -8.30 0.68
C ASN A 112 3.44 -9.62 0.41
N ARG A 113 3.98 -10.20 1.48
CA ARG A 113 4.80 -11.41 1.45
C ARG A 113 4.28 -12.43 2.45
N ASN A 114 4.06 -13.65 1.98
CA ASN A 114 3.51 -14.73 2.79
C ASN A 114 4.36 -15.99 2.67
N ILE A 115 4.63 -16.64 3.80
CA ILE A 115 5.06 -18.04 3.81
C ILE A 115 3.78 -18.85 3.58
N ARG A 116 3.59 -19.31 2.34
CA ARG A 116 2.31 -19.83 1.86
C ARG A 116 2.46 -21.24 1.29
N LEU A 117 1.45 -22.08 1.57
CA LEU A 117 1.17 -23.29 0.81
C LEU A 117 -0.12 -23.08 0.03
N LEU A 118 -0.06 -23.15 -1.29
CA LEU A 118 -1.16 -22.85 -2.20
C LEU A 118 -1.41 -24.01 -3.15
N PHE A 119 -2.69 -24.27 -3.40
CA PHE A 119 -3.16 -25.14 -4.48
C PHE A 119 -4.15 -24.37 -5.36
N ALA A 120 -3.89 -24.34 -6.66
CA ALA A 120 -4.76 -23.74 -7.67
C ALA A 120 -5.15 -24.79 -8.72
N THR A 121 -6.43 -24.85 -9.08
CA THR A 121 -6.95 -25.83 -10.03
C THR A 121 -8.06 -25.25 -10.90
N ARG A 122 -8.34 -25.91 -12.03
CA ARG A 122 -9.55 -25.71 -12.83
C ARG A 122 -10.45 -26.92 -12.66
N PRO A 123 -11.39 -26.90 -11.70
CA PRO A 123 -12.12 -28.10 -11.30
C PRO A 123 -13.04 -28.65 -12.41
N PHE A 124 -13.39 -27.83 -13.39
CA PHE A 124 -14.24 -28.20 -14.52
C PHE A 124 -13.46 -28.52 -15.80
N GLY A 125 -12.14 -28.73 -15.68
CA GLY A 125 -11.25 -29.01 -16.82
C GLY A 125 -10.56 -27.76 -17.38
N ALA A 126 -9.55 -27.98 -18.23
CA ALA A 126 -8.68 -26.91 -18.72
C ALA A 126 -9.40 -25.89 -19.62
N ASP A 127 -10.47 -26.32 -20.30
CA ASP A 127 -11.25 -25.54 -21.27
C ASP A 127 -12.26 -24.60 -20.62
N VAL A 128 -12.60 -24.83 -19.34
CA VAL A 128 -13.48 -23.94 -18.58
C VAL A 128 -12.59 -22.93 -17.85
N PRO A 129 -12.72 -21.62 -18.10
CA PRO A 129 -11.89 -20.60 -17.49
C PRO A 129 -12.34 -20.31 -16.04
N PHE A 130 -12.50 -21.35 -15.23
CA PHE A 130 -12.88 -21.24 -13.82
C PHE A 130 -11.74 -21.77 -12.96
N ASN A 131 -11.06 -20.88 -12.26
CA ASN A 131 -9.95 -21.20 -11.38
C ASN A 131 -10.43 -21.15 -9.93
N VAL A 132 -10.05 -22.15 -9.14
CA VAL A 132 -10.23 -22.17 -7.69
C VAL A 132 -8.87 -22.27 -7.04
N ILE A 133 -8.63 -21.43 -6.05
CA ILE A 133 -7.39 -21.34 -5.30
C ILE A 133 -7.73 -21.52 -3.83
N VAL A 134 -6.95 -22.34 -3.14
CA VAL A 134 -6.95 -22.45 -1.68
C VAL A 134 -5.53 -22.33 -1.17
N ALA A 135 -5.33 -21.59 -0.08
CA ALA A 135 -4.03 -21.42 0.51
C ALA A 135 -4.10 -21.27 2.04
N GLY A 136 -2.99 -21.63 2.69
CA GLY A 136 -2.73 -21.35 4.10
C GLY A 136 -1.43 -20.56 4.22
N ASP A 137 -1.50 -19.45 4.96
CA ASP A 137 -0.41 -18.48 5.04
C ASP A 137 0.01 -18.23 6.49
N LEU A 138 1.31 -18.06 6.67
CA LEU A 138 1.88 -17.23 7.72
C LEU A 138 2.37 -15.95 7.06
N VAL A 139 1.79 -14.81 7.42
CA VAL A 139 2.21 -13.51 6.89
C VAL A 139 3.64 -13.24 7.34
N TYR A 140 4.50 -12.91 6.37
CA TYR A 140 5.87 -12.51 6.63
C TYR A 140 5.97 -11.00 6.79
N SER A 141 5.34 -10.26 5.87
CA SER A 141 5.20 -8.79 5.92
C SER A 141 3.96 -8.35 5.16
N ASP A 142 3.15 -7.51 5.79
CA ASP A 142 2.08 -6.72 5.17
C ASP A 142 1.87 -5.42 5.97
N PRO A 143 1.02 -4.47 5.53
CA PRO A 143 0.88 -3.15 6.16
C PRO A 143 0.45 -3.15 7.64
N ILE A 144 0.04 -4.28 8.22
CA ILE A 144 -0.41 -4.37 9.62
C ILE A 144 0.19 -5.55 10.40
N ALA A 145 1.12 -6.30 9.80
CA ALA A 145 1.83 -7.39 10.47
C ALA A 145 3.23 -7.59 9.91
N GLN A 146 4.23 -7.56 10.80
CA GLN A 146 5.61 -7.94 10.50
C GLN A 146 6.05 -9.12 11.36
N LEU A 147 6.36 -10.26 10.72
CA LEU A 147 6.77 -11.47 11.44
C LEU A 147 8.11 -11.28 12.18
N ARG A 148 8.97 -10.38 11.67
CA ARG A 148 10.25 -10.04 12.30
C ARG A 148 10.08 -9.35 13.66
N ASP A 149 8.95 -8.68 13.86
CA ASP A 149 8.60 -7.96 15.09
C ASP A 149 7.69 -8.79 16.01
N ASP A 150 7.69 -10.11 15.82
CA ASP A 150 6.87 -11.10 16.53
C ASP A 150 5.35 -10.92 16.36
N GLU A 151 4.92 -10.25 15.29
CA GLU A 151 3.53 -10.15 14.90
C GLU A 151 3.14 -11.35 14.03
N ARG A 152 2.42 -12.31 14.62
CA ARG A 152 2.12 -13.59 13.99
C ARG A 152 0.72 -13.55 13.41
N ALA A 153 0.60 -13.38 12.09
CA ALA A 153 -0.68 -13.44 11.39
C ALA A 153 -0.80 -14.72 10.54
N TRP A 154 -1.79 -15.55 10.87
CA TRP A 154 -2.17 -16.73 10.10
C TRP A 154 -3.38 -16.43 9.23
N GLN A 155 -3.38 -16.90 8.00
CA GLN A 155 -4.49 -16.73 7.07
C GLN A 155 -4.92 -18.05 6.44
N ALA A 156 -6.23 -18.24 6.31
CA ALA A 156 -6.82 -19.22 5.41
C ALA A 156 -7.46 -18.47 4.25
N VAL A 157 -7.04 -18.80 3.03
CA VAL A 157 -7.38 -18.07 1.82
C VAL A 157 -8.13 -18.97 0.86
N MET A 158 -9.19 -18.45 0.27
CA MET A 158 -9.92 -19.07 -0.84
C MET A 158 -10.18 -18.02 -1.91
N ALA A 159 -9.91 -18.36 -3.16
CA ALA A 159 -10.27 -17.51 -4.29
C ALA A 159 -10.97 -18.31 -5.39
N ALA A 160 -11.92 -17.68 -6.06
CA ALA A 160 -12.54 -18.19 -7.26
C ALA A 160 -12.50 -17.11 -8.34
N LEU A 161 -12.07 -17.47 -9.55
CA LEU A 161 -11.96 -16.56 -10.68
C LEU A 161 -12.59 -17.21 -11.91
N TYR A 162 -13.54 -16.53 -12.53
CA TYR A 162 -14.12 -16.90 -13.81
C TYR A 162 -13.67 -15.91 -14.89
N GLY A 163 -13.00 -16.42 -15.92
CA GLY A 163 -12.45 -15.64 -17.03
C GLY A 163 -10.92 -15.71 -17.11
N ASP A 164 -10.35 -14.75 -17.82
CA ASP A 164 -8.91 -14.53 -18.01
C ASP A 164 -8.50 -13.15 -17.47
N GLU A 165 -7.26 -12.74 -17.76
CA GLU A 165 -6.69 -11.47 -17.31
C GLU A 165 -7.38 -10.25 -17.95
N ASP A 166 -7.87 -10.39 -19.18
CA ASP A 166 -8.53 -9.30 -19.91
C ASP A 166 -10.02 -9.18 -19.55
N ARG A 167 -10.65 -10.31 -19.23
CA ARG A 167 -12.09 -10.42 -18.94
C ARG A 167 -12.33 -11.44 -17.86
N GLY A 168 -12.52 -10.97 -16.63
CA GLY A 168 -12.72 -11.85 -15.50
C GLY A 168 -13.52 -11.22 -14.37
N VAL A 169 -14.17 -12.08 -13.60
CA VAL A 169 -14.76 -11.74 -12.31
C VAL A 169 -14.28 -12.74 -11.28
N GLY A 170 -13.96 -12.27 -10.09
CA GLY A 170 -13.45 -13.12 -9.04
C GLY A 170 -13.84 -12.66 -7.65
N ALA A 171 -13.76 -13.58 -6.71
CA ALA A 171 -13.85 -13.29 -5.29
C ALA A 171 -12.65 -13.93 -4.58
N TYR A 172 -12.12 -13.21 -3.60
CA TYR A 172 -11.02 -13.57 -2.74
C TYR A 172 -11.48 -13.41 -1.29
N VAL A 173 -11.39 -14.50 -0.52
CA VAL A 173 -11.88 -14.55 0.86
C VAL A 173 -10.73 -14.97 1.76
N VAL A 174 -10.56 -14.23 2.85
CA VAL A 174 -9.53 -14.48 3.86
C VAL A 174 -10.15 -14.56 5.23
N TYR A 175 -9.84 -15.62 5.97
CA TYR A 175 -9.95 -15.60 7.41
C TYR A 175 -8.57 -15.37 8.01
N ARG A 176 -8.39 -14.27 8.73
CA ARG A 176 -7.12 -13.89 9.39
C ARG A 176 -7.26 -14.04 10.91
N HIS A 177 -6.27 -14.67 11.51
CA HIS A 177 -6.04 -14.64 12.95
C HIS A 177 -4.63 -14.14 13.22
N GLN A 178 -4.51 -12.98 13.88
CA GLN A 178 -3.21 -12.39 14.22
C GLN A 178 -3.09 -12.22 15.73
N THR A 179 -1.87 -12.41 16.22
CA THR A 179 -1.48 -12.23 17.62
C THR A 179 -0.13 -11.51 17.70
N SER A 180 0.00 -10.60 18.65
CA SER A 180 1.27 -9.97 19.03
C SER A 180 1.31 -9.74 20.54
N ASP A 181 2.50 -9.70 21.12
CA ASP A 181 2.68 -9.40 22.55
C ASP A 181 2.95 -7.91 22.74
N ALA A 182 2.09 -7.24 23.50
CA ALA A 182 2.25 -5.82 23.84
C ALA A 182 2.42 -5.63 25.36
N LEU A 183 3.08 -4.54 25.75
CA LEU A 183 3.13 -4.14 27.16
C LEU A 183 1.82 -3.43 27.56
N GLY A 184 1.20 -3.89 28.65
CA GLY A 184 -0.02 -3.31 29.19
C GLY A 184 0.19 -1.96 29.88
N GLY A 185 -0.79 -1.07 29.75
CA GLY A 185 -0.77 0.32 30.26
C GLY A 185 -0.98 0.52 31.77
N GLY A 186 -0.74 -0.50 32.61
CA GLY A 186 -0.93 -0.40 34.07
C GLY A 186 0.34 0.01 34.85
N PRO A 187 0.23 0.47 36.11
CA PRO A 187 1.40 0.78 36.96
C PRO A 187 2.38 -0.41 37.10
N ILE A 188 1.86 -1.64 36.96
CA ILE A 188 2.63 -2.87 36.80
C ILE A 188 2.52 -3.28 35.32
N PRO A 189 3.63 -3.36 34.57
CA PRO A 189 3.61 -3.87 33.20
C PRO A 189 3.11 -5.31 33.22
N ALA A 190 1.91 -5.54 32.70
CA ALA A 190 1.42 -6.88 32.38
C ALA A 190 1.55 -7.06 30.88
N GLN A 191 2.12 -8.18 30.42
CA GLN A 191 2.03 -8.52 29.00
C GLN A 191 0.56 -8.73 28.64
N ILE A 192 0.09 -8.02 27.63
CA ILE A 192 -1.24 -8.19 27.06
C ILE A 192 -1.05 -8.75 25.66
N GLU A 193 -1.69 -9.88 25.41
CA GLU A 193 -1.77 -10.46 24.08
C GLU A 193 -2.77 -9.66 23.23
N GLU A 194 -2.28 -9.01 22.20
CA GLU A 194 -3.09 -8.38 21.16
C GLU A 194 -3.55 -9.43 20.15
N LYS A 195 -4.75 -9.26 19.63
CA LYS A 195 -5.50 -10.22 18.83
C LYS A 195 -6.34 -9.51 17.78
N LEU A 196 -6.22 -9.98 16.54
CA LEU A 196 -7.13 -9.67 15.44
C LEU A 196 -7.76 -10.98 14.95
N LYS A 197 -9.07 -10.97 14.74
CA LYS A 197 -9.80 -12.05 14.07
C LYS A 197 -10.76 -11.44 13.08
N VAL A 198 -10.49 -11.57 11.79
CA VAL A 198 -11.29 -10.92 10.75
C VAL A 198 -11.55 -11.85 9.58
N TRP A 199 -12.74 -11.71 9.03
CA TRP A 199 -13.09 -12.15 7.69
C TRP A 199 -12.94 -10.98 6.74
N ILE A 200 -12.31 -11.24 5.61
CA ILE A 200 -12.14 -10.28 4.53
C ILE A 200 -12.76 -10.90 3.28
N VAL A 201 -13.63 -10.16 2.62
CA VAL A 201 -14.21 -10.53 1.33
C VAL A 201 -13.84 -9.44 0.34
N ASP A 202 -13.17 -9.83 -0.72
CA ASP A 202 -12.66 -8.96 -1.76
C ASP A 202 -13.21 -9.44 -3.11
N PHE A 203 -13.85 -8.54 -3.84
CA PHE A 203 -14.42 -8.80 -5.15
C PHE A 203 -13.65 -8.03 -6.20
N PHE A 204 -13.31 -8.71 -7.30
CA PHE A 204 -12.61 -8.14 -8.44
C PHE A 204 -13.38 -8.38 -9.73
N ALA A 205 -13.33 -7.40 -10.63
CA ALA A 205 -13.79 -7.56 -11.99
C ALA A 205 -13.00 -6.69 -12.98
N ARG A 206 -12.74 -7.23 -14.17
CA ARG A 206 -12.11 -6.52 -15.30
C ARG A 206 -12.76 -6.92 -16.62
N TRP A 207 -12.91 -5.95 -17.51
CA TRP A 207 -13.33 -6.16 -18.89
C TRP A 207 -12.56 -5.27 -19.85
N GLU A 208 -11.97 -5.88 -20.87
CA GLU A 208 -11.33 -5.20 -21.99
C GLU A 208 -12.11 -5.38 -23.30
N PHE A 209 -12.19 -4.30 -24.09
CA PHE A 209 -12.85 -4.23 -25.38
C PHE A 209 -11.91 -3.62 -26.41
N SER A 210 -11.59 -4.35 -27.48
CA SER A 210 -10.86 -3.78 -28.60
C SER A 210 -11.72 -2.74 -29.33
N GLU A 211 -11.13 -1.58 -29.65
CA GLU A 211 -11.79 -0.55 -30.45
C GLU A 211 -11.35 -0.60 -31.92
N PRO A 212 -12.18 -0.12 -32.87
CA PRO A 212 -11.85 -0.14 -34.30
C PRO A 212 -10.57 0.61 -34.70
N SER A 213 -10.15 1.58 -33.89
CA SER A 213 -8.94 2.40 -34.08
C SER A 213 -7.63 1.71 -33.67
N GLY A 214 -7.68 0.48 -33.16
CA GLY A 214 -6.48 -0.30 -32.79
C GLY A 214 -6.11 -0.25 -31.30
N GLY A 215 -6.81 0.54 -30.48
CA GLY A 215 -6.64 0.53 -29.02
C GLY A 215 -7.52 -0.49 -28.29
N LYS A 216 -7.50 -0.41 -26.96
CA LYS A 216 -8.36 -1.14 -26.03
C LYS A 216 -9.06 -0.18 -25.08
N LEU A 217 -10.36 -0.33 -24.90
CA LEU A 217 -11.10 0.28 -23.79
C LEU A 217 -11.18 -0.74 -22.65
N PHE A 218 -11.06 -0.29 -21.41
CA PHE A 218 -11.19 -1.19 -20.27
C PHE A 218 -12.02 -0.57 -19.14
N ALA A 219 -12.60 -1.45 -18.33
CA ALA A 219 -13.19 -1.13 -17.04
C ALA A 219 -12.73 -2.16 -16.01
N GLY A 220 -12.25 -1.68 -14.86
CA GLY A 220 -11.80 -2.48 -13.73
C GLY A 220 -12.50 -2.05 -12.44
N PHE A 221 -12.74 -2.99 -11.54
CA PHE A 221 -13.30 -2.75 -10.22
C PHE A 221 -12.67 -3.72 -9.21
N GLU A 222 -12.33 -3.21 -8.03
CA GLU A 222 -12.03 -4.02 -6.86
C GLU A 222 -12.73 -3.42 -5.64
N GLY A 223 -13.24 -4.27 -4.75
CA GLY A 223 -13.87 -3.83 -3.51
C GLY A 223 -13.76 -4.87 -2.41
N ALA A 224 -13.35 -4.42 -1.22
CA ALA A 224 -13.13 -5.27 -0.07
C ALA A 224 -13.95 -4.82 1.15
N TYR A 225 -14.41 -5.79 1.94
CA TYR A 225 -15.11 -5.58 3.20
C TYR A 225 -14.51 -6.46 4.29
N PHE A 226 -14.32 -5.86 5.47
CA PHE A 226 -13.69 -6.49 6.62
C PHE A 226 -14.70 -6.56 7.77
N HIS A 227 -14.85 -7.74 8.37
CA HIS A 227 -15.70 -7.95 9.52
C HIS A 227 -15.04 -8.86 10.56
N GLY A 228 -15.03 -8.44 11.81
CA GLY A 228 -14.51 -9.27 12.89
C GLY A 228 -14.30 -8.50 14.18
N THR A 229 -13.25 -8.85 14.93
CA THR A 229 -12.95 -8.28 16.25
C THR A 229 -11.46 -8.07 16.43
N ALA A 230 -11.09 -7.03 17.18
CA ALA A 230 -9.71 -6.66 17.49
C ALA A 230 -9.58 -6.12 18.91
N ASN A 231 -8.39 -6.22 19.52
CA ASN A 231 -8.02 -5.43 20.71
C ASN A 231 -6.69 -4.66 20.52
N LEU A 232 -6.25 -4.49 19.26
CA LEU A 232 -5.01 -3.79 18.91
C LEU A 232 -5.09 -2.32 19.33
N ALA A 233 -6.18 -1.64 18.96
CA ALA A 233 -6.42 -0.24 19.31
C ALA A 233 -7.30 -0.07 20.56
N ARG A 234 -7.26 -1.04 21.50
CA ARG A 234 -8.11 -1.08 22.71
C ARG A 234 -8.04 0.19 23.54
N THR A 235 -9.14 0.51 24.20
CA THR A 235 -9.22 1.55 25.23
C THR A 235 -9.65 0.94 26.57
N THR A 236 -9.59 1.72 27.65
CA THR A 236 -10.10 1.29 28.96
C THR A 236 -11.59 0.97 28.92
N GLU A 237 -12.36 1.69 28.11
CA GLU A 237 -13.80 1.54 27.96
C GLU A 237 -14.14 0.43 26.96
N ASN A 238 -13.33 0.27 25.91
CA ASN A 238 -13.51 -0.69 24.84
C ASN A 238 -12.26 -1.62 24.74
N PRO A 239 -12.14 -2.62 25.64
CA PRO A 239 -10.99 -3.53 25.67
C PRO A 239 -10.95 -4.50 24.47
N GLN A 240 -12.08 -4.64 23.77
CA GLN A 240 -12.23 -5.33 22.51
C GLN A 240 -13.17 -4.49 21.65
N GLN A 241 -12.86 -4.37 20.36
CA GLN A 241 -13.61 -3.60 19.37
C GLN A 241 -14.05 -4.51 18.23
N ASP A 242 -15.18 -4.17 17.61
CA ASP A 242 -15.60 -4.71 16.33
C ASP A 242 -14.74 -4.12 15.21
N VAL A 243 -14.44 -4.91 14.18
CA VAL A 243 -13.81 -4.43 12.94
C VAL A 243 -14.89 -4.39 11.87
N ARG A 244 -15.12 -3.20 11.28
CA ARG A 244 -16.10 -2.98 10.21
C ARG A 244 -15.55 -1.94 9.24
N GLN A 245 -14.81 -2.41 8.25
CA GLN A 245 -14.08 -1.56 7.33
C GLN A 245 -14.46 -1.90 5.89
N GLY A 246 -14.37 -0.94 4.98
CA GLY A 246 -14.69 -1.17 3.57
C GLY A 246 -13.91 -0.24 2.66
N MET A 247 -13.53 -0.75 1.50
CA MET A 247 -12.82 0.01 0.48
C MET A 247 -13.20 -0.46 -0.92
N TRP A 248 -13.06 0.40 -1.91
CA TRP A 248 -13.19 0.04 -3.32
C TRP A 248 -12.47 1.03 -4.22
N ALA A 249 -12.12 0.57 -5.41
CA ALA A 249 -11.62 1.39 -6.51
C ALA A 249 -12.23 0.92 -7.83
N MET A 250 -12.41 1.86 -8.76
CA MET A 250 -12.90 1.62 -10.10
C MET A 250 -12.05 2.37 -11.10
N GLN A 251 -11.60 1.69 -12.14
CA GLN A 251 -10.86 2.24 -13.25
C GLN A 251 -11.69 2.15 -14.53
N VAL A 252 -11.66 3.21 -15.34
CA VAL A 252 -12.09 3.18 -16.73
C VAL A 252 -11.02 3.85 -17.58
N GLY A 253 -10.67 3.26 -18.70
CA GLY A 253 -9.59 3.81 -19.49
C GLY A 253 -9.56 3.34 -20.92
N ARG A 254 -8.63 3.93 -21.66
CA ARG A 254 -8.26 3.57 -23.01
C ARG A 254 -6.75 3.39 -23.05
N GLU A 255 -6.31 2.26 -23.57
CA GLU A 255 -4.92 1.97 -23.92
C GLU A 255 -4.77 2.01 -25.44
N GLY A 256 -3.70 2.60 -25.94
CA GLY A 256 -3.42 2.61 -27.37
C GLY A 256 -1.98 2.95 -27.69
N ASP A 257 -1.61 2.83 -28.97
CA ASP A 257 -0.21 2.91 -29.40
C ASP A 257 0.49 4.22 -28.99
N MET A 258 -0.21 5.35 -29.11
CA MET A 258 0.35 6.68 -28.79
C MET A 258 -0.15 7.26 -27.47
N VAL A 259 -1.38 6.95 -27.05
CA VAL A 259 -1.99 7.60 -25.88
C VAL A 259 -2.80 6.60 -25.08
N ASP A 260 -2.44 6.51 -23.80
CA ASP A 260 -3.25 5.91 -22.76
C ASP A 260 -3.92 7.01 -21.93
N ALA A 261 -5.16 6.79 -21.54
CA ALA A 261 -5.92 7.67 -20.67
C ALA A 261 -6.73 6.84 -19.69
N VAL A 262 -6.53 7.05 -18.40
CA VAL A 262 -7.19 6.27 -17.34
C VAL A 262 -7.79 7.23 -16.32
N LEU A 263 -9.06 6.98 -15.99
CA LEU A 263 -9.74 7.60 -14.87
C LEU A 263 -10.00 6.54 -13.81
N GLU A 264 -9.54 6.82 -12.61
CA GLU A 264 -9.75 6.01 -11.43
C GLU A 264 -10.44 6.81 -10.34
N GLY A 265 -11.43 6.19 -9.70
CA GLY A 265 -12.01 6.70 -8.46
C GLY A 265 -12.02 5.62 -7.41
N GLY A 266 -11.74 6.00 -6.16
CA GLY A 266 -11.76 5.06 -5.05
C GLY A 266 -12.23 5.69 -3.76
N TRP A 267 -12.50 4.83 -2.79
CA TRP A 267 -13.06 5.17 -1.49
C TRP A 267 -12.59 4.20 -0.43
N THR A 268 -12.26 4.72 0.74
CA THR A 268 -11.97 3.96 1.96
C THR A 268 -12.80 4.49 3.13
N SER A 269 -13.32 3.59 3.96
CA SER A 269 -14.04 3.97 5.17
C SER A 269 -13.10 4.70 6.13
N GLY A 270 -13.59 5.79 6.72
CA GLY A 270 -12.89 6.57 7.73
C GLY A 270 -13.41 6.29 9.13
N ASP A 271 -12.73 6.86 10.13
CA ASP A 271 -13.10 6.74 11.53
C ASP A 271 -13.04 8.10 12.22
N ALA A 272 -14.22 8.67 12.51
CA ALA A 272 -14.35 9.94 13.22
C ALA A 272 -14.31 9.79 14.74
N ASN A 273 -14.32 8.56 15.26
CA ASN A 273 -14.27 8.31 16.69
C ASN A 273 -13.46 7.03 16.99
N PRO A 274 -12.11 7.13 17.00
CA PRO A 274 -11.24 5.97 17.17
C PRO A 274 -11.29 5.34 18.58
N ASP A 275 -12.07 5.92 19.49
CA ASP A 275 -12.18 5.47 20.89
C ASP A 275 -13.47 4.69 21.17
N ASP A 276 -14.39 4.58 20.19
CA ASP A 276 -15.59 3.77 20.34
C ASP A 276 -15.32 2.26 20.19
N ASP A 277 -16.39 1.46 20.23
CA ASP A 277 -16.33 0.01 20.19
C ASP A 277 -16.10 -0.56 18.78
N THR A 278 -15.89 0.27 17.74
CA THR A 278 -15.82 -0.19 16.36
C THR A 278 -14.70 0.49 15.58
N GLN A 279 -13.71 -0.27 15.13
CA GLN A 279 -12.67 0.19 14.21
C GLN A 279 -13.23 0.27 12.78
N ARG A 280 -13.32 1.49 12.23
CA ARG A 280 -13.93 1.73 10.91
C ARG A 280 -12.95 2.14 9.82
N ARG A 281 -11.75 2.62 10.16
CA ARG A 281 -10.80 3.10 9.15
C ARG A 281 -10.21 1.93 8.35
N SER A 282 -10.40 1.93 7.03
CA SER A 282 -9.64 1.07 6.10
C SER A 282 -8.51 1.86 5.44
N THR A 283 -7.47 1.16 5.03
CA THR A 283 -6.35 1.69 4.24
C THR A 283 -6.12 0.77 3.04
N MET A 284 -6.05 1.33 1.84
CA MET A 284 -5.59 0.59 0.65
C MET A 284 -4.10 0.27 0.77
N ASN A 285 -3.66 -0.80 0.13
CA ASN A 285 -2.24 -1.15 0.09
C ASN A 285 -1.42 0.03 -0.47
N PRO A 286 -0.29 0.40 0.16
CA PRO A 286 0.55 1.50 -0.30
C PRO A 286 0.99 1.41 -1.77
N ASP A 287 1.17 0.20 -2.30
CA ASP A 287 1.60 -0.02 -3.69
C ASP A 287 0.47 0.09 -4.72
N HIS A 288 -0.81 0.19 -4.31
CA HIS A 288 -1.87 0.62 -5.25
C HIS A 288 -1.66 2.07 -5.70
N ARG A 289 -0.96 2.85 -4.86
CA ARG A 289 -0.36 4.16 -5.07
C ARG A 289 -1.15 5.17 -5.93
N ILE A 290 -1.67 6.19 -5.26
CA ILE A 290 -2.38 7.31 -5.88
C ILE A 290 -1.55 8.60 -5.81
N GLY A 291 -1.09 9.05 -6.98
CA GLY A 291 -0.26 10.27 -7.12
C GLY A 291 1.18 10.08 -6.62
N LEU A 292 1.89 11.20 -6.50
CA LEU A 292 3.29 11.22 -6.08
C LEU A 292 3.46 11.72 -4.62
N ILE A 293 2.61 12.63 -4.15
CA ILE A 293 2.79 13.45 -2.95
C ILE A 293 1.62 13.33 -1.97
N LEU A 294 0.37 13.55 -2.41
CA LEU A 294 -0.78 13.77 -1.51
C LEU A 294 -0.99 12.61 -0.54
N PHE A 295 -1.03 11.38 -1.05
CA PHE A 295 -1.09 10.18 -0.22
C PHE A 295 0.31 9.64 0.12
N PRO A 296 1.23 9.44 -0.85
CA PRO A 296 2.51 8.76 -0.60
C PRO A 296 3.49 9.52 0.29
N GLU A 297 3.37 10.85 0.37
CA GLU A 297 4.25 11.69 1.19
C GLU A 297 3.45 12.41 2.27
N LEU A 298 2.53 13.30 1.90
CA LEU A 298 1.86 14.18 2.85
C LEU A 298 1.04 13.40 3.89
N LEU A 299 0.15 12.51 3.45
CA LEU A 299 -0.66 11.72 4.39
C LEU A 299 0.19 10.68 5.13
N ALA A 300 1.08 9.97 4.42
CA ALA A 300 2.01 9.01 5.02
C ALA A 300 2.80 9.62 6.18
N TRP A 301 3.43 10.77 5.95
CA TRP A 301 4.25 11.43 6.97
C TRP A 301 3.45 12.10 8.07
N SER A 302 2.28 12.64 7.76
CA SER A 302 1.39 13.21 8.78
C SER A 302 0.93 12.14 9.77
N THR A 303 0.59 10.95 9.27
CA THR A 303 0.10 9.84 10.09
C THR A 303 1.22 9.11 10.82
N ALA A 304 2.40 8.93 10.21
CA ALA A 304 3.59 8.41 10.88
C ALA A 304 4.05 9.33 12.03
N ARG A 305 3.98 10.66 11.88
CA ARG A 305 4.29 11.59 12.98
C ARG A 305 3.31 11.47 14.14
N ALA A 306 2.02 11.28 13.85
CA ALA A 306 1.03 11.02 14.88
C ALA A 306 1.30 9.70 15.61
N ALA A 307 1.73 8.66 14.88
CA ALA A 307 2.15 7.38 15.45
C ALA A 307 3.36 7.54 16.38
N ASN A 308 4.37 8.29 15.96
CA ASN A 308 5.56 8.56 16.78
C ASN A 308 5.27 9.30 18.07
N LEU A 309 4.40 10.30 18.02
CA LEU A 309 3.90 10.95 19.23
C LEU A 309 3.22 9.95 20.17
N ALA A 310 2.39 9.07 19.60
CA ALA A 310 1.68 8.05 20.35
C ALA A 310 2.59 6.96 20.93
N ARG A 311 3.81 6.80 20.41
CA ARG A 311 4.85 5.89 20.92
C ARG A 311 5.90 6.57 21.81
N SER A 312 5.92 7.91 21.89
CA SER A 312 6.97 8.64 22.58
C SER A 312 6.94 8.44 24.09
N ASP A 313 7.93 7.74 24.63
CA ASP A 313 8.11 7.55 26.08
C ASP A 313 8.25 8.89 26.84
N GLU A 314 8.73 9.94 26.18
CA GLU A 314 8.86 11.28 26.76
C GLU A 314 7.49 11.98 26.96
N LEU A 315 6.50 11.65 26.12
CA LEU A 315 5.20 12.31 26.11
C LEU A 315 4.12 11.50 26.82
N VAL A 316 4.08 10.18 26.55
CA VAL A 316 3.01 9.29 27.02
C VAL A 316 3.50 8.25 28.02
N GLY A 317 4.81 8.20 28.30
CA GLY A 317 5.44 7.26 29.24
C GLY A 317 5.45 5.80 28.80
N ARG A 318 4.54 5.41 27.88
CA ARG A 318 4.46 4.13 27.15
C ARG A 318 3.66 4.30 25.84
N PRO A 319 3.92 3.49 24.80
CA PRO A 319 3.13 3.49 23.58
C PRO A 319 1.63 3.28 23.80
N SER A 320 0.82 4.08 23.11
CA SER A 320 -0.64 3.94 23.11
C SER A 320 -1.06 2.72 22.27
N PRO A 321 -1.97 1.85 22.76
CA PRO A 321 -2.43 0.69 21.99
C PRO A 321 -2.89 1.06 20.57
N GLY A 322 -2.41 0.34 19.56
CA GLY A 322 -2.77 0.58 18.16
C GLY A 322 -2.13 1.81 17.52
N SER A 323 -1.15 2.44 18.18
CA SER A 323 -0.27 3.46 17.53
C SER A 323 0.37 2.95 16.24
N ASP A 324 0.53 1.64 16.15
CA ASP A 324 1.27 0.95 15.10
C ASP A 324 0.42 0.77 13.84
N LEU A 325 -0.89 0.96 13.99
CA LEU A 325 -1.87 0.95 12.90
C LEU A 325 -2.14 2.36 12.34
N LEU A 326 -1.46 3.37 12.87
CA LEU A 326 -1.66 4.77 12.48
C LEU A 326 -0.99 5.16 11.16
N PRO A 327 0.27 4.79 10.90
CA PRO A 327 0.92 5.09 9.62
C PRO A 327 0.11 4.53 8.46
N THR A 328 -0.03 5.30 7.39
CA THR A 328 -0.70 4.83 6.17
C THR A 328 0.28 4.33 5.12
N ASP A 329 1.58 4.61 5.29
CA ASP A 329 2.69 4.26 4.39
C ASP A 329 2.51 4.70 2.92
N GLY A 330 1.55 5.58 2.68
CA GLY A 330 1.20 6.07 1.35
C GLY A 330 -0.12 5.52 0.78
N GLY A 331 -0.72 4.54 1.45
CA GLY A 331 -2.04 4.03 1.15
C GLY A 331 -3.13 5.07 1.37
N VAL A 332 -4.17 5.04 0.54
CA VAL A 332 -5.37 5.86 0.71
C VAL A 332 -6.12 5.36 1.96
N SER A 333 -6.26 6.22 2.99
CA SER A 333 -6.89 5.84 4.26
C SER A 333 -7.96 6.85 4.69
N GLY A 334 -9.16 6.36 5.00
CA GLY A 334 -10.31 7.19 5.37
C GLY A 334 -10.65 8.29 4.35
N ALA A 335 -10.48 8.02 3.05
CA ALA A 335 -10.53 9.02 1.99
C ALA A 335 -11.22 8.50 0.71
N ALA A 336 -11.83 9.42 -0.01
CA ALA A 336 -12.26 9.25 -1.39
C ALA A 336 -11.30 10.04 -2.28
N TYR A 337 -11.03 9.51 -3.47
CA TYR A 337 -10.20 10.19 -4.45
C TYR A 337 -10.74 10.06 -5.85
N LEU A 338 -10.29 10.98 -6.69
CA LEU A 338 -10.37 10.90 -8.13
C LEU A 338 -8.94 11.08 -8.67
N PHE A 339 -8.48 10.13 -9.44
CA PHE A 339 -7.15 10.12 -10.03
C PHE A 339 -7.29 9.92 -11.53
N ASN A 340 -6.70 10.82 -12.31
CA ASN A 340 -6.69 10.68 -13.75
C ASN A 340 -5.26 10.80 -14.24
N HIS A 341 -4.86 9.91 -15.13
CA HIS A 341 -3.52 9.95 -15.71
C HIS A 341 -3.55 9.63 -17.20
N TYR A 342 -2.57 10.19 -17.89
CA TYR A 342 -2.34 10.06 -19.31
C TYR A 342 -0.89 9.65 -19.53
N THR A 343 -0.67 8.74 -20.47
CA THR A 343 0.66 8.39 -20.95
C THR A 343 0.68 8.63 -22.45
N VAL A 344 1.55 9.52 -22.92
CA VAL A 344 1.74 9.85 -24.33
C VAL A 344 3.10 9.33 -24.78
N ARG A 345 3.11 8.51 -25.84
CA ARG A 345 4.29 7.89 -26.43
C ARG A 345 4.57 8.53 -27.79
N PRO A 346 5.16 9.73 -27.85
CA PRO A 346 5.42 10.41 -29.13
C PRO A 346 6.39 9.60 -30.01
N VAL A 347 7.25 8.79 -29.39
CA VAL A 347 8.21 7.86 -30.00
C VAL A 347 8.35 6.64 -29.10
N GLU A 348 8.75 5.49 -29.65
CA GLU A 348 8.79 4.20 -28.93
C GLU A 348 9.70 4.18 -27.69
N TRP A 349 10.69 5.06 -27.63
CA TRP A 349 11.65 5.15 -26.53
C TRP A 349 11.27 6.18 -25.46
N LEU A 350 10.15 6.91 -25.58
CA LEU A 350 9.81 8.01 -24.67
C LEU A 350 8.35 7.95 -24.22
N ASP A 351 8.15 7.88 -22.91
CA ASP A 351 6.87 8.09 -22.26
C ASP A 351 6.81 9.49 -21.66
N LEU A 352 5.75 10.24 -21.98
CA LEU A 352 5.39 11.49 -21.31
C LEU A 352 4.11 11.25 -20.51
N ARG A 353 4.17 11.35 -19.19
CA ARG A 353 3.00 11.13 -18.33
C ARG A 353 2.54 12.43 -17.70
N ALA A 354 1.24 12.57 -17.53
CA ALA A 354 0.62 13.66 -16.81
C ALA A 354 -0.58 13.13 -16.03
N GLY A 355 -0.77 13.59 -14.81
CA GLY A 355 -1.91 13.17 -14.00
C GLY A 355 -2.30 14.21 -12.97
N TRP A 356 -3.47 14.01 -12.37
CA TRP A 356 -3.92 14.82 -11.26
C TRP A 356 -4.75 13.99 -10.29
N VAL A 357 -4.65 14.35 -9.01
CA VAL A 357 -5.38 13.72 -7.92
C VAL A 357 -6.23 14.78 -7.25
N TRP A 358 -7.46 14.42 -6.90
CA TRP A 358 -8.26 15.13 -5.91
C TRP A 358 -8.59 14.19 -4.76
N GLY A 359 -8.42 14.65 -3.52
CA GLY A 359 -8.68 13.86 -2.32
C GLY A 359 -9.64 14.52 -1.35
N ARG A 360 -10.50 13.72 -0.71
CA ARG A 360 -11.41 14.16 0.35
C ARG A 360 -11.58 13.08 1.42
N ALA A 361 -11.46 13.44 2.70
CA ALA A 361 -11.74 12.54 3.81
C ALA A 361 -13.22 12.11 3.81
N THR A 362 -13.48 10.83 4.09
CA THR A 362 -14.82 10.24 4.07
C THR A 362 -15.59 10.51 5.36
N THR A 363 -14.85 10.75 6.45
CA THR A 363 -15.35 11.15 7.76
C THR A 363 -14.66 12.42 8.26
N ASP A 364 -14.98 12.86 9.47
CA ASP A 364 -14.21 13.93 10.11
C ASP A 364 -12.76 13.46 10.32
N VAL A 365 -11.80 14.35 10.07
CA VAL A 365 -10.36 14.09 10.19
C VAL A 365 -9.97 14.25 11.65
N VAL A 366 -9.74 13.11 12.31
CA VAL A 366 -9.35 13.07 13.72
C VAL A 366 -7.94 12.51 13.81
N ASP A 367 -7.04 13.26 14.46
CA ASP A 367 -5.74 12.76 14.88
C ASP A 367 -5.93 11.80 16.06
N PRO A 368 -5.67 10.48 15.89
CA PRO A 368 -5.92 9.52 16.96
C PRO A 368 -5.02 9.69 18.18
N TYR A 369 -3.80 10.25 17.98
CA TYR A 369 -2.93 10.58 19.11
C TYR A 369 -3.56 11.66 19.97
N ARG A 370 -3.97 12.79 19.38
CA ARG A 370 -4.57 13.90 20.13
C ARG A 370 -5.93 13.54 20.73
N ALA A 371 -6.71 12.72 20.04
CA ALA A 371 -7.97 12.21 20.57
C ALA A 371 -7.74 11.45 21.89
N ARG A 372 -6.72 10.58 21.92
CA ARG A 372 -6.44 9.70 23.07
C ARG A 372 -5.60 10.35 24.16
N ALA A 373 -4.47 10.94 23.80
CA ALA A 373 -3.51 11.50 24.74
C ALA A 373 -3.93 12.87 25.28
N GLU A 374 -4.59 13.69 24.46
CA GLU A 374 -4.99 15.06 24.82
C GLU A 374 -6.50 15.21 25.05
N SER A 375 -7.32 14.19 24.78
CA SER A 375 -8.79 14.30 24.76
C SER A 375 -9.29 15.38 23.80
N ARG A 376 -8.56 15.61 22.70
CA ARG A 376 -8.85 16.66 21.71
C ARG A 376 -9.24 16.07 20.36
N GLN A 377 -10.46 16.39 19.94
CA GLN A 377 -11.01 16.01 18.65
C GLN A 377 -10.65 17.06 17.59
N VAL A 378 -9.43 16.98 17.06
CA VAL A 378 -8.85 17.91 16.06
C VAL A 378 -8.13 17.16 14.95
N GLY A 379 -7.87 17.83 13.82
CA GLY A 379 -7.09 17.24 12.72
C GLY A 379 -5.60 17.09 13.03
N TRP A 380 -4.82 16.50 12.10
CA TRP A 380 -3.39 16.18 12.28
C TRP A 380 -2.52 17.39 12.70
N ARG A 381 -2.76 18.57 12.11
CA ARG A 381 -2.06 19.82 12.49
C ARG A 381 -2.78 20.61 13.59
N GLY A 382 -3.93 20.13 14.08
CA GLY A 382 -4.69 20.72 15.19
C GLY A 382 -5.86 21.62 14.78
N GLY A 383 -6.12 21.76 13.48
CA GLY A 383 -7.27 22.51 12.94
C GLY A 383 -8.62 21.78 13.07
N ASP A 384 -9.63 22.33 12.40
CA ASP A 384 -11.01 21.82 12.44
C ASP A 384 -11.14 20.41 11.83
N ARG A 385 -11.49 19.42 12.66
CA ARG A 385 -11.74 18.03 12.24
C ARG A 385 -12.84 17.89 11.18
N ARG A 386 -13.73 18.87 11.03
CA ARG A 386 -14.81 18.84 10.01
C ARG A 386 -14.31 19.25 8.62
N SER A 387 -13.09 19.77 8.50
CA SER A 387 -12.46 20.07 7.23
C SER A 387 -12.01 18.78 6.54
N ARG A 388 -12.83 18.29 5.61
CA ARG A 388 -12.58 17.03 4.89
C ARG A 388 -11.81 17.18 3.57
N ASP A 389 -11.46 18.39 3.18
CA ASP A 389 -10.73 18.65 1.95
C ASP A 389 -9.26 18.28 2.11
N LEU A 390 -8.80 17.21 1.45
CA LEU A 390 -7.38 16.80 1.51
C LEU A 390 -6.55 17.60 0.50
N GLY A 391 -7.16 18.05 -0.60
CA GLY A 391 -6.53 18.92 -1.58
C GLY A 391 -6.46 18.31 -2.98
N ILE A 392 -5.57 18.90 -3.78
CA ILE A 392 -5.35 18.54 -5.19
C ILE A 392 -3.86 18.39 -5.42
N GLU A 393 -3.49 17.46 -6.29
CA GLU A 393 -2.13 17.27 -6.79
C GLU A 393 -2.13 17.20 -8.32
N VAL A 394 -1.04 17.67 -8.92
CA VAL A 394 -0.76 17.51 -10.36
C VAL A 394 0.64 16.94 -10.51
N ASP A 395 0.74 15.89 -11.32
CA ASP A 395 1.96 15.12 -11.55
C ASP A 395 2.33 15.13 -13.04
N ALA A 396 3.62 15.10 -13.32
CA ALA A 396 4.16 14.96 -14.66
C ALA A 396 5.47 14.17 -14.65
N SER A 397 5.70 13.39 -15.71
CA SER A 397 6.97 12.71 -15.92
C SER A 397 7.38 12.60 -17.38
N ALA A 398 8.67 12.43 -17.59
CA ALA A 398 9.25 12.02 -18.86
C ALA A 398 10.22 10.87 -18.59
N ILE A 399 9.99 9.71 -19.21
CA ILE A 399 10.75 8.48 -19.01
C ILE A 399 11.25 7.99 -20.37
N ALA A 400 12.56 7.85 -20.51
CA ALA A 400 13.22 7.33 -21.69
C ALA A 400 13.64 5.87 -21.49
N HIS A 401 13.27 5.01 -22.44
CA HIS A 401 13.56 3.58 -22.49
C HIS A 401 14.58 3.30 -23.59
N LEU A 402 15.78 2.89 -23.21
CA LEU A 402 16.92 2.74 -24.12
C LEU A 402 17.44 1.29 -24.08
N SER A 403 17.22 0.54 -25.14
CA SER A 403 17.83 -0.78 -25.29
C SER A 403 19.31 -0.65 -25.67
N LEU A 404 20.16 -1.20 -24.83
CA LEU A 404 21.61 -1.24 -24.96
C LEU A 404 22.08 -2.63 -25.47
N PRO A 405 23.30 -2.74 -26.01
CA PRO A 405 23.85 -4.04 -26.39
C PRO A 405 23.92 -5.02 -25.20
N ARG A 406 23.78 -6.32 -25.48
CA ARG A 406 23.80 -7.44 -24.52
C ARG A 406 22.53 -7.55 -23.65
N ASP A 407 21.37 -7.32 -24.26
CA ASP A 407 20.06 -7.49 -23.60
C ASP A 407 19.94 -6.66 -22.32
N LEU A 408 20.52 -5.45 -22.35
CA LEU A 408 20.48 -4.49 -21.26
C LEU A 408 19.46 -3.41 -21.60
N ASP A 409 18.50 -3.14 -20.73
CA ASP A 409 17.55 -2.04 -20.89
C ASP A 409 17.81 -0.96 -19.84
N LEU A 410 18.11 0.26 -20.32
CA LEU A 410 18.32 1.42 -19.48
C LEU A 410 17.08 2.30 -19.50
N GLU A 411 16.57 2.62 -18.32
CA GLU A 411 15.51 3.59 -18.11
C GLU A 411 16.09 4.85 -17.47
N LEU A 412 15.76 6.02 -18.01
CA LEU A 412 16.12 7.32 -17.43
C LEU A 412 14.86 8.17 -17.34
N GLY A 413 14.59 8.75 -16.18
CA GLY A 413 13.36 9.52 -16.00
C GLY A 413 13.52 10.74 -15.12
N ILE A 414 12.63 11.69 -15.35
CA ILE A 414 12.34 12.80 -14.46
C ILE A 414 10.85 12.76 -14.13
N GLU A 415 10.52 12.84 -12.85
CA GLU A 415 9.13 12.90 -12.37
C GLU A 415 9.01 14.07 -11.41
N GLY A 416 7.88 14.76 -11.44
CA GLY A 416 7.63 15.82 -10.49
C GLY A 416 6.15 16.03 -10.26
N GLY A 417 5.83 16.53 -9.07
CA GLY A 417 4.48 16.77 -8.62
C GLY A 417 4.37 18.07 -7.84
N VAL A 418 3.18 18.65 -7.84
CA VAL A 418 2.81 19.79 -6.98
C VAL A 418 1.49 19.48 -6.30
N ALA A 419 1.51 19.37 -4.98
CA ALA A 419 0.32 19.20 -4.16
C ALA A 419 -0.04 20.53 -3.48
N VAL A 420 -1.31 20.90 -3.57
CA VAL A 420 -1.92 22.00 -2.83
C VAL A 420 -2.78 21.38 -1.73
N PRO A 421 -2.27 21.34 -0.47
CA PRO A 421 -3.01 20.75 0.63
C PRO A 421 -4.34 21.49 0.87
N GLY A 422 -5.38 20.71 1.12
CA GLY A 422 -6.68 21.22 1.51
C GLY A 422 -6.76 21.57 3.00
N ARG A 423 -7.94 22.03 3.43
CA ARG A 423 -8.17 22.50 4.81
C ARG A 423 -8.08 21.42 5.89
N ALA A 424 -8.06 20.14 5.53
CA ALA A 424 -7.80 19.06 6.48
C ALA A 424 -6.43 19.18 7.16
N PHE A 425 -5.51 19.92 6.53
CA PHE A 425 -4.16 20.17 7.02
C PHE A 425 -4.00 21.57 7.62
N ASP A 426 -5.08 22.29 7.93
CA ASP A 426 -4.99 23.57 8.64
C ASP A 426 -4.46 23.35 10.07
N ASP A 427 -3.65 24.29 10.57
CA ASP A 427 -3.18 24.27 11.95
C ASP A 427 -4.25 24.78 12.94
N ALA A 428 -3.91 24.77 14.24
CA ALA A 428 -4.81 25.19 15.31
C ALA A 428 -5.21 26.68 15.24
N ASP A 429 -4.43 27.53 14.57
CA ASP A 429 -4.69 28.96 14.41
C ASP A 429 -5.44 29.26 13.08
N GLY A 430 -5.76 28.23 12.30
CA GLY A 430 -6.40 28.34 10.98
C GLY A 430 -5.42 28.68 9.85
N GLY A 431 -4.11 28.56 10.10
CA GLY A 431 -3.07 28.69 9.10
C GLY A 431 -3.08 27.52 8.13
N ARG A 432 -3.09 27.83 6.83
CA ARG A 432 -3.03 26.81 5.77
C ARG A 432 -1.64 26.23 5.65
N MET A 433 -1.56 24.94 5.36
CA MET A 433 -0.31 24.31 4.95
C MET A 433 0.13 24.87 3.58
N SER A 434 1.43 25.09 3.42
CA SER A 434 2.01 25.53 2.15
C SER A 434 1.90 24.45 1.06
N THR A 435 1.89 24.89 -0.20
CA THR A 435 2.07 24.01 -1.35
C THR A 435 3.37 23.22 -1.24
N ILE A 436 3.30 21.93 -1.58
CA ILE A 436 4.44 21.01 -1.56
C ILE A 436 4.79 20.67 -3.00
N GLY A 437 6.08 20.72 -3.32
CA GLY A 437 6.60 20.27 -4.61
C GLY A 437 7.61 19.15 -4.41
N LEU A 438 7.62 18.19 -5.33
CA LEU A 438 8.61 17.11 -5.37
C LEU A 438 9.17 16.99 -6.79
N LEU A 439 10.46 16.77 -6.89
CA LEU A 439 11.15 16.43 -8.14
C LEU A 439 12.03 15.22 -7.89
N ARG A 440 11.95 14.25 -8.80
CA ARG A 440 12.68 12.99 -8.76
C ARG A 440 13.41 12.77 -10.07
N LEU A 441 14.68 12.38 -9.97
CA LEU A 441 15.45 11.85 -11.08
C LEU A 441 15.60 10.34 -10.85
N ARG A 442 15.30 9.54 -11.86
CA ARG A 442 15.40 8.08 -11.81
C ARG A 442 16.32 7.56 -12.91
N ALA A 443 17.05 6.52 -12.58
CA ALA A 443 17.82 5.72 -13.53
C ALA A 443 17.68 4.26 -13.12
N GLY A 444 17.24 3.42 -14.04
CA GLY A 444 17.06 1.98 -13.85
C GLY A 444 17.83 1.20 -14.92
N LEU A 445 18.38 0.05 -14.56
CA LEU A 445 19.03 -0.86 -15.50
C LEU A 445 18.46 -2.27 -15.27
N ALA A 446 17.89 -2.87 -16.30
CA ALA A 446 17.38 -4.23 -16.30
C ALA A 446 18.21 -5.13 -17.23
N PHE A 447 18.31 -6.42 -16.89
CA PHE A 447 19.07 -7.45 -17.63
C PHE A 447 18.55 -8.87 -17.36
#